data_AF-A0AAJ2G5L8-F1
#
_entry.id   AF-A0AAJ2G5L8-F1
#
_cell.length_a   1.000
_cell.length_b   1.000
_cell.length_c   1.000
_cell.angle_alpha   90.00
_cell.angle_beta   90.00
_cell.angle_gamma   90.00
#
_symmetry.space_group_name_H-M   'P 1'
#
loop_
_entity.id
_entity.type
_entity.pdbx_description
1 polymer ?
#
loop_
_entity_poly.entity_id
_entity_poly.type
_entity_poly.pdbx_seq_one_letter_code
_entity_poly.pdbx_strand_id
1 'polypeptide(L)'
;MKSSANSVYLTSNLSITNDENYIVDCLVDHDEMPTNFETNHVISFYVQTDLYLVLYFQQLDDRGFQMYVVEDFSQNIDDLVFLREMFMQLINEGHNPEIFKKAHYKVDTILHMAKTLRAVIHKDAPDYYED
;
A
#
# COMPACT_ATOMS: atom_id res chain seq x y z
N MET A 1 -11.24 3.28 22.13
CA MET A 1 -12.12 3.41 20.94
C MET A 1 -11.22 3.21 19.74
N LYS A 2 -11.44 2.17 18.92
CA LYS A 2 -10.71 2.06 17.64
C LYS A 2 -11.19 3.23 16.78
N SER A 3 -10.28 4.14 16.43
CA SER A 3 -10.57 5.17 15.42
C SER A 3 -10.94 4.43 14.14
N SER A 4 -12.17 4.56 13.67
CA SER A 4 -12.54 4.09 12.34
C SER A 4 -11.98 5.10 11.36
N ALA A 5 -10.91 4.73 10.65
CA ALA A 5 -10.34 5.58 9.62
C ALA A 5 -11.42 5.98 8.60
N ASN A 6 -11.41 7.23 8.16
CA ASN A 6 -12.22 7.68 7.03
C ASN A 6 -11.61 7.15 5.72
N SER A 7 -11.81 5.87 5.43
CA SER A 7 -11.32 5.22 4.23
C SER A 7 -12.31 5.33 3.07
N VAL A 8 -11.77 5.51 1.85
CA VAL A 8 -12.50 5.42 0.59
C VAL A 8 -12.10 4.13 -0.10
N TYR A 9 -13.07 3.33 -0.51
CA TYR A 9 -12.82 2.11 -1.28
C TYR A 9 -12.66 2.45 -2.77
N LEU A 10 -11.53 2.06 -3.35
CA LEU A 10 -11.25 2.16 -4.79
C LEU A 10 -11.75 0.92 -5.53
N THR A 11 -11.72 -0.23 -4.86
CA THR A 11 -12.32 -1.51 -5.28
C THR A 11 -12.94 -2.19 -4.05
N SER A 12 -13.36 -3.46 -4.17
CA SER A 12 -13.86 -4.24 -3.03
C SER A 12 -12.81 -4.52 -1.96
N ASN A 13 -11.52 -4.63 -2.32
CA ASN A 13 -10.43 -4.99 -1.38
C ASN A 13 -9.30 -3.95 -1.35
N LEU A 14 -9.38 -2.89 -2.14
CA LEU A 14 -8.43 -1.78 -2.11
C LEU A 14 -9.10 -0.54 -1.52
N SER A 15 -8.56 -0.04 -0.43
CA SER A 15 -8.98 1.22 0.18
C SER A 15 -7.83 2.21 0.31
N ILE A 16 -8.19 3.49 0.39
CA ILE A 16 -7.28 4.61 0.59
C ILE A 16 -7.76 5.47 1.75
N THR A 17 -6.84 5.98 2.57
CA THR A 17 -7.13 6.98 3.59
C THR A 17 -6.01 8.02 3.66
N ASN A 18 -6.40 9.25 4.00
CA ASN A 18 -5.49 10.35 4.34
C ASN A 18 -5.70 10.79 5.81
N ASP A 19 -6.34 9.96 6.64
CA ASP A 19 -6.49 10.22 8.07
C ASP A 19 -5.13 10.07 8.78
N GLU A 20 -4.42 11.18 8.93
CA GLU A 20 -3.04 11.17 9.44
C GLU A 20 -2.91 10.58 10.85
N ASN A 21 -3.89 10.80 11.74
CA ASN A 21 -3.84 10.23 13.08
C ASN A 21 -3.88 8.70 13.01
N TYR A 22 -4.79 8.18 12.18
CA TYR A 22 -4.88 6.73 11.96
C TYR A 22 -3.60 6.17 11.33
N ILE A 23 -3.04 6.86 10.33
CA ILE A 23 -1.83 6.40 9.64
C ILE A 23 -0.61 6.42 10.58
N VAL A 24 -0.44 7.48 11.37
CA VAL A 24 0.67 7.59 12.33
C VAL A 24 0.56 6.54 13.43
N ASP A 25 -0.64 6.35 14.02
CA ASP A 25 -0.86 5.29 15.00
C ASP A 25 -0.53 3.92 14.40
N CYS A 26 -0.97 3.66 13.16
CA CYS A 26 -0.70 2.42 12.46
C CYS A 26 0.80 2.19 12.22
N LEU A 27 1.53 3.22 11.78
CA LEU A 27 2.98 3.15 11.57
C LEU A 27 3.75 2.91 12.88
N VAL A 28 3.34 3.56 13.97
CA VAL A 28 3.97 3.41 15.29
C VAL A 28 3.71 2.02 15.87
N ASP A 29 2.47 1.52 15.77
CA ASP A 29 2.07 0.20 16.28
C ASP A 29 2.84 -0.95 15.60
N HIS A 30 3.35 -0.73 14.39
CA HIS A 30 4.07 -1.73 13.59
C HIS A 30 5.58 -1.45 13.48
N ASP A 31 6.13 -0.44 14.17
CA ASP A 31 7.56 -0.05 14.12
C ASP A 31 8.04 0.36 12.71
N GLU A 32 7.14 0.95 11.92
CA GLU A 32 7.37 1.34 10.51
C GLU A 32 7.48 2.88 10.33
N MET A 33 7.42 3.64 11.42
CA MET A 33 7.45 5.10 11.39
C MET A 33 8.81 5.62 10.88
N PRO A 34 8.85 6.49 9.85
CA PRO A 34 10.09 7.09 9.37
C PRO A 34 10.79 7.89 10.47
N THR A 35 12.12 7.83 10.49
CA THR A 35 12.95 8.59 11.43
C THR A 35 13.29 9.99 10.92
N ASN A 36 13.06 10.27 9.64
CA ASN A 36 13.19 11.59 9.04
C ASN A 36 11.96 11.90 8.19
N PHE A 37 11.62 13.19 8.08
CA PHE A 37 10.46 13.68 7.32
C PHE A 37 10.87 14.76 6.31
N GLU A 38 12.17 14.90 6.06
CA GLU A 38 12.76 15.83 5.08
C GLU A 38 12.74 15.25 3.65
N THR A 39 12.32 14.00 3.49
CA THR A 39 12.28 13.30 2.20
C THR A 39 10.96 12.57 2.01
N ASN A 40 10.64 12.25 0.74
CA ASN A 40 9.47 11.42 0.43
C ASN A 40 9.71 9.97 0.84
N HIS A 41 8.71 9.34 1.46
CA HIS A 41 8.78 7.93 1.87
C HIS A 41 7.71 7.09 1.20
N VAL A 42 8.10 5.85 0.88
CA VAL A 42 7.20 4.77 0.45
C VAL A 42 7.49 3.59 1.37
N ILE A 43 6.54 3.29 2.24
CA ILE A 43 6.66 2.31 3.31
C ILE A 43 5.66 1.21 3.01
N SER A 44 6.08 -0.05 3.13
CA SER A 44 5.23 -1.20 2.86
C SER A 44 5.42 -2.24 3.95
N PHE A 45 4.34 -2.67 4.57
CA PHE A 45 4.36 -3.70 5.59
C PHE A 45 3.09 -4.56 5.50
N TYR A 46 3.12 -5.70 6.19
CA TYR A 46 2.05 -6.68 6.14
C TYR A 46 1.45 -6.84 7.53
N VAL A 47 0.12 -6.82 7.59
CA VAL A 47 -0.62 -7.11 8.82
C VAL A 47 -1.54 -8.29 8.53
N GLN A 48 -1.22 -9.45 9.11
CA GLN A 48 -1.89 -10.71 8.81
C GLN A 48 -1.82 -11.04 7.30
N THR A 49 -2.92 -10.87 6.58
CA THR A 49 -3.06 -11.15 5.14
C THR A 49 -2.98 -9.89 4.27
N ASP A 50 -3.00 -8.72 4.89
CA ASP A 50 -3.24 -7.45 4.20
C ASP A 50 -1.92 -6.73 3.92
N LEU A 51 -1.85 -6.04 2.78
CA LEU A 51 -0.74 -5.17 2.44
C LEU A 51 -1.10 -3.73 2.79
N TYR A 52 -0.24 -3.09 3.58
CA TYR A 52 -0.28 -1.67 3.87
C TYR A 52 0.82 -0.97 3.07
N LEU A 53 0.46 0.06 2.31
CA LEU A 53 1.38 0.90 1.55
C LEU A 53 1.15 2.36 1.95
N VAL A 54 2.10 2.93 2.69
CA VAL A 54 2.05 4.32 3.15
C VAL A 54 3.00 5.17 2.32
N LEU A 55 2.48 6.27 1.80
CA LEU A 55 3.22 7.33 1.15
C LEU A 55 3.30 8.54 2.08
N TYR A 56 4.49 9.10 2.25
CA TYR A 56 4.68 10.40 2.89
C TYR A 56 5.24 11.38 1.86
N PHE A 57 4.52 12.49 1.69
CA PHE A 57 4.88 13.60 0.80
C PHE A 57 5.52 14.71 1.65
N GLN A 58 6.74 15.13 1.32
CA GLN A 58 7.46 16.16 2.10
C GLN A 58 7.12 17.59 1.65
N GLN A 59 6.79 17.76 0.37
CA GLN A 59 6.59 19.06 -0.27
C GLN A 59 5.42 19.80 0.39
N LEU A 60 5.54 21.11 0.56
CA LEU A 60 4.59 21.87 1.40
C LEU A 60 3.15 21.85 0.88
N ASP A 61 2.98 21.82 -0.44
CA ASP A 61 1.67 21.95 -1.10
C ASP A 61 0.82 20.67 -1.00
N ASP A 62 1.46 19.52 -0.77
CA ASP A 62 0.83 18.20 -0.68
C ASP A 62 1.32 17.40 0.52
N ARG A 63 1.93 18.09 1.50
CA ARG A 63 2.54 17.46 2.67
C ARG A 63 1.52 16.63 3.41
N GLY A 64 1.92 15.40 3.75
CA GLY A 64 1.13 14.55 4.61
C GLY A 64 1.26 13.09 4.25
N PHE A 65 0.39 12.30 4.88
CA PHE A 65 0.33 10.88 4.66
C PHE A 65 -0.86 10.47 3.79
N GLN A 66 -0.61 9.44 2.99
CA GLN A 66 -1.63 8.71 2.27
C GLN A 66 -1.34 7.22 2.42
N MET A 67 -2.35 6.45 2.74
CA MET A 67 -2.19 5.01 2.92
C MET A 67 -3.17 4.24 2.06
N TYR A 68 -2.65 3.24 1.36
CA TYR A 68 -3.40 2.25 0.62
C TYR A 68 -3.37 0.94 1.39
N VAL A 69 -4.51 0.26 1.47
CA VAL A 69 -4.64 -1.07 2.06
C VAL A 69 -5.24 -2.00 1.03
N VAL A 70 -4.53 -3.09 0.72
CA VAL A 70 -5.04 -4.20 -0.09
C VAL A 70 -5.33 -5.37 0.85
N GLU A 71 -6.60 -5.62 1.10
CA GLU A 71 -7.08 -6.73 1.93
C GLU A 71 -6.77 -8.05 1.22
N ASP A 72 -6.26 -9.03 1.98
CA ASP A 72 -5.80 -10.34 1.46
C ASP A 72 -5.07 -10.25 0.10
N PHE A 73 -4.04 -9.41 0.04
CA PHE A 73 -3.39 -9.02 -1.22
C PHE A 73 -2.90 -10.20 -2.07
N SER A 74 -2.58 -11.32 -1.40
CA SER A 74 -2.02 -12.51 -2.04
C SER A 74 -3.07 -13.34 -2.79
N GLN A 75 -4.36 -13.16 -2.45
CA GLN A 75 -5.51 -13.68 -3.18
C GLN A 75 -6.11 -12.62 -4.12
N ASN A 76 -5.95 -11.34 -3.80
CA ASN A 76 -6.49 -10.21 -4.54
C ASN A 76 -5.44 -9.53 -5.45
N ILE A 77 -4.81 -10.33 -6.32
CA ILE A 77 -3.73 -9.87 -7.22
C ILE A 77 -4.20 -8.76 -8.17
N ASP A 78 -5.45 -8.83 -8.64
CA ASP A 78 -6.01 -7.82 -9.54
C ASP A 78 -6.03 -6.43 -8.89
N ASP A 79 -6.23 -6.34 -7.57
CA ASP A 79 -6.19 -5.09 -6.83
C ASP A 79 -4.76 -4.51 -6.75
N LEU A 80 -3.74 -5.37 -6.66
CA LEU A 80 -2.34 -4.95 -6.77
C LEU A 80 -1.98 -4.48 -8.19
N VAL A 81 -2.48 -5.18 -9.22
CA VAL A 81 -2.30 -4.74 -10.62
C VAL A 81 -2.96 -3.38 -10.82
N PHE A 82 -4.20 -3.21 -10.37
CA PHE A 82 -4.90 -1.94 -10.42
C PHE A 82 -4.12 -0.82 -9.72
N LEU A 83 -3.64 -1.07 -8.50
CA LEU A 83 -2.86 -0.10 -7.74
C LEU A 83 -1.57 0.30 -8.48
N ARG A 84 -0.87 -0.66 -9.10
CA ARG A 84 0.32 -0.40 -9.91
C ARG A 84 -0.01 0.49 -11.12
N GLU A 85 -1.05 0.16 -11.88
CA GLU A 85 -1.45 0.93 -13.07
C GLU A 85 -1.93 2.34 -12.69
N MET A 86 -2.63 2.49 -11.56
CA MET A 86 -3.01 3.79 -11.03
C MET A 86 -1.78 4.67 -10.73
N PHE A 87 -0.72 4.12 -10.13
CA PHE A 87 0.52 4.87 -9.94
C PHE A 87 1.19 5.23 -11.27
N MET A 88 1.16 4.35 -12.27
CA MET A 88 1.65 4.67 -13.62
C MET A 88 0.89 5.86 -14.24
N GLN A 89 -0.43 5.90 -14.07
CA GLN A 89 -1.24 7.01 -14.53
C GLN A 89 -0.86 8.33 -13.84
N LEU A 90 -0.75 8.33 -12.50
CA LEU A 90 -0.35 9.51 -11.73
C LEU A 90 1.04 10.03 -12.12
N ILE A 91 1.99 9.13 -12.42
CA ILE A 91 3.31 9.49 -12.94
C ILE A 91 3.18 10.20 -14.30
N ASN A 92 2.35 9.68 -15.19
CA ASN A 92 2.16 10.23 -16.54
C ASN A 92 1.46 11.60 -16.52
N GLU A 93 0.60 11.84 -15.54
CA GLU A 93 -0.07 13.12 -15.29
C GLU A 93 0.87 14.16 -14.63
N GLY A 94 2.05 13.74 -14.18
CA GLY A 94 3.05 14.62 -13.58
C GLY A 94 2.81 14.92 -12.10
N HIS A 95 1.89 14.21 -11.46
CA HIS A 95 1.71 14.25 -10.00
C HIS A 95 2.90 13.57 -9.34
N ASN A 96 3.64 14.27 -8.48
CA ASN A 96 4.78 13.78 -7.70
C ASN A 96 5.51 12.57 -8.29
N PRO A 97 6.10 12.68 -9.49
CA PRO A 97 6.53 11.51 -10.25
C PRO A 97 7.61 10.70 -9.53
N GLU A 98 8.37 11.31 -8.62
CA GLU A 98 9.37 10.60 -7.82
C GLU A 98 8.74 9.60 -6.83
N ILE A 99 7.76 10.02 -6.03
CA ILE A 99 7.16 9.15 -5.01
C ILE A 99 6.31 8.06 -5.64
N PHE A 100 5.55 8.39 -6.69
CA PHE A 100 4.73 7.39 -7.37
C PHE A 100 5.56 6.41 -8.19
N LYS A 101 6.73 6.79 -8.73
CA LYS A 101 7.68 5.80 -9.28
C LYS A 101 8.14 4.82 -8.21
N LYS A 102 8.52 5.31 -7.03
CA LYS A 102 8.92 4.43 -5.91
C LYS A 102 7.78 3.51 -5.48
N ALA A 103 6.56 4.04 -5.39
CA ALA A 103 5.36 3.27 -5.06
C ALA A 103 5.04 2.20 -6.12
N HIS A 104 5.06 2.58 -7.39
CA HIS A 104 4.89 1.68 -8.53
C HIS A 104 5.88 0.50 -8.47
N TYR A 105 7.18 0.77 -8.32
CA TYR A 105 8.20 -0.29 -8.23
C TYR A 105 8.04 -1.16 -6.98
N LYS A 106 7.58 -0.59 -5.87
CA LYS A 106 7.30 -1.35 -4.65
C LYS A 106 6.16 -2.35 -4.88
N VAL A 107 5.02 -1.90 -5.43
CA VAL A 107 3.88 -2.77 -5.75
C VAL A 107 4.28 -3.82 -6.79
N ASP A 108 5.05 -3.44 -7.81
CA ASP A 108 5.55 -4.37 -8.82
C ASP A 108 6.43 -5.47 -8.20
N THR A 109 7.31 -5.13 -7.25
CA THR A 109 8.11 -6.12 -6.52
C THR A 109 7.23 -7.09 -5.74
N ILE A 110 6.19 -6.59 -5.07
CA ILE A 110 5.24 -7.41 -4.30
C ILE A 110 4.46 -8.34 -5.23
N LEU A 111 4.00 -7.86 -6.40
CA LEU A 111 3.35 -8.67 -7.44
C LEU A 111 4.23 -9.85 -7.87
N HIS A 112 5.52 -9.62 -8.12
CA HIS A 112 6.47 -10.69 -8.46
C HIS A 112 6.65 -11.71 -7.33
N MET A 113 6.47 -11.29 -6.08
CA MET A 113 6.58 -12.15 -4.89
C MET A 113 5.24 -12.75 -4.46
N ALA A 114 4.11 -12.38 -5.10
CA ALA A 114 2.80 -12.65 -4.55
C ALA A 114 2.49 -14.16 -4.42
N LYS A 115 2.99 -15.00 -5.34
CA LYS A 115 2.89 -16.46 -5.22
C LYS A 115 3.60 -16.99 -3.98
N THR A 116 4.82 -16.51 -3.72
CA THR A 116 5.60 -16.88 -2.54
C THR A 116 4.90 -16.40 -1.26
N LEU A 117 4.39 -15.17 -1.26
CA LEU A 117 3.67 -14.60 -0.13
C LEU A 117 2.38 -15.36 0.14
N ARG A 118 1.60 -15.72 -0.89
CA ARG A 118 0.43 -16.58 -0.78
C ARG A 118 0.77 -17.92 -0.12
N ALA A 119 1.82 -18.59 -0.57
CA ALA A 119 2.24 -19.87 0.01
C ALA A 119 2.68 -19.74 1.48
N VAL A 120 3.22 -18.59 1.90
CA VAL A 120 3.64 -18.34 3.28
C VAL A 120 2.46 -17.95 4.18
N ILE A 121 1.56 -17.11 3.68
CA ILE A 121 0.42 -16.54 4.41
C ILE A 121 -0.73 -17.55 4.49
N HIS A 122 -0.99 -18.26 3.38
CA HIS A 122 -2.09 -19.21 3.21
C HIS A 122 -1.58 -20.64 3.02
N LYS A 123 -0.71 -21.11 3.92
CA LYS A 123 -0.07 -22.45 3.86
C LYS A 123 -1.05 -23.62 3.67
N ASP A 124 -2.30 -23.44 4.07
CA ASP A 124 -3.36 -24.47 4.00
C ASP A 124 -4.41 -24.20 2.90
N ALA A 125 -4.28 -23.13 2.12
CA ALA A 125 -5.22 -22.85 1.03
C ALA A 125 -4.85 -23.67 -0.21
N PRO A 126 -5.82 -24.29 -0.90
CA PRO A 126 -5.56 -24.99 -2.15
C PRO A 126 -4.98 -24.03 -3.20
N ASP A 127 -3.99 -24.52 -3.96
CA ASP A 127 -3.41 -23.83 -5.11
C ASP A 127 -4.47 -23.72 -6.20
N TYR A 128 -5.25 -22.64 -6.18
CA TYR A 128 -6.16 -22.29 -7.27
C TYR A 128 -5.38 -21.59 -8.37
N TYR A 129 -4.55 -22.32 -9.12
CA TYR A 129 -4.14 -22.03 -10.50
C TYR A 129 -3.51 -23.31 -11.09
N GLU A 130 -4.35 -24.24 -11.56
CA GLU A 130 -4.00 -25.09 -12.70
C GLU A 130 -4.64 -24.49 -13.95
N ASP A 131 -3.84 -24.41 -15.01
CA ASP A 131 -4.03 -23.86 -16.38
C ASP A 131 -3.73 -22.36 -16.61
#